data_AF-A0AAI8D1E1-F1
#
_entry.id   AF-A0AAI8D1E1-F1
#
_cell.length_a   1.000
_cell.length_b   1.000
_cell.length_c   1.000
_cell.angle_alpha   90.00
_cell.angle_beta   90.00
_cell.angle_gamma   90.00
#
_symmetry.space_group_name_H-M   'P 1'
#
loop_
_entity.id
_entity.type
_entity.pdbx_description
1 polymer ?
#
loop_
_entity_poly.entity_id
_entity_poly.type
_entity_poly.pdbx_seq_one_letter_code
_entity_poly.pdbx_strand_id
1 'polypeptide(L)' 'MTLEAWSAVSRREAEGLVAEVRRLADSLPEMLGEFRLVNFRHRRTVSRREVKTGLFVAEAVYRAVVE' A
#
# COMPACT_ATOMS: atom_id res chain seq x y z
N MET A 1 1.88 -0.50 9.31
CA MET A 1 1.51 -1.57 8.37
C MET A 1 2.20 -1.32 7.04
N THR A 2 2.66 -2.36 6.35
CA THR A 2 3.29 -2.26 5.03
C THR A 2 2.53 -3.13 4.05
N LEU A 3 2.27 -2.61 2.86
CA LEU A 3 1.71 -3.34 1.72
C LEU A 3 2.71 -3.29 0.57
N GLU A 4 2.91 -4.41 -0.10
CA GLU A 4 3.78 -4.51 -1.26
C GLU A 4 2.98 -4.88 -2.50
N ALA A 5 3.15 -4.10 -3.56
CA ALA A 5 2.70 -4.47 -4.90
C ALA A 5 3.88 -4.95 -5.72
N TRP A 6 3.75 -6.13 -6.33
CA TRP A 6 4.79 -6.75 -7.14
C TRP A 6 4.34 -6.82 -8.60
N SER A 7 5.24 -6.52 -9.54
CA SER A 7 5.00 -6.61 -10.98
C SER A 7 6.17 -7.25 -11.70
N ALA A 8 5.87 -8.15 -12.64
CA ALA A 8 6.84 -8.70 -13.58
C ALA A 8 7.07 -7.81 -14.81
N VAL A 9 6.18 -6.83 -15.05
CA VAL A 9 6.16 -6.04 -16.28
C VAL A 9 6.96 -4.74 -16.12
N SER A 10 6.62 -3.92 -15.12
CA SER A 10 7.25 -2.61 -14.95
C SER A 10 7.11 -2.05 -13.53
N ARG A 11 8.04 -1.16 -13.16
CA ARG A 11 7.93 -0.37 -11.92
C ARG A 11 6.62 0.43 -11.84
N ARG A 12 6.19 1.00 -12.98
CA ARG A 12 4.98 1.83 -13.06
C ARG A 12 3.71 1.03 -12.75
N GLU A 13 3.64 -0.24 -13.14
CA GLU A 13 2.50 -1.10 -12.83
C GLU A 13 2.41 -1.38 -11.33
N ALA A 14 3.53 -1.72 -10.68
CA ALA A 14 3.58 -1.89 -9.23
C ALA A 14 3.18 -0.60 -8.47
N GLU A 15 3.72 0.55 -8.89
CA GLU A 15 3.36 1.86 -8.34
C GLU A 15 1.87 2.20 -8.57
N GLY A 16 1.33 1.84 -9.73
CA GLY A 16 -0.08 2.04 -10.07
C GLY A 16 -1.01 1.26 -9.14
N LEU A 17 -0.70 -0.01 -8.84
CA LEU A 17 -1.47 -0.80 -7.89
C LEU A 17 -1.44 -0.18 -6.49
N VAL A 18 -0.29 0.29 -6.01
CA VAL A 18 -0.20 1.02 -4.73
C VAL A 18 -1.06 2.29 -4.75
N ALA A 19 -1.10 3.01 -5.88
CA ALA A 19 -1.93 4.21 -6.00
C ALA A 19 -3.43 3.90 -5.93
N GLU A 20 -3.89 2.79 -6.52
CA GLU A 20 -5.28 2.30 -6.34
C GLU A 20 -5.57 1.94 -4.89
N VAL A 21 -4.67 1.19 -4.23
CA VAL A 21 -4.82 0.84 -2.81
C VAL A 21 -4.89 2.10 -1.94
N ARG A 22 -4.10 3.13 -2.26
CA ARG A 22 -4.17 4.41 -1.55
C ARG A 22 -5.53 5.10 -1.74
N ARG A 23 -6.09 5.10 -2.94
CA ARG A 23 -7.44 5.64 -3.17
C ARG A 23 -8.49 4.88 -2.33
N LEU A 24 -8.41 3.56 -2.28
CA LEU A 24 -9.29 2.74 -1.45
C LEU A 24 -9.11 3.07 0.04
N ALA A 25 -7.86 3.21 0.48
CA ALA A 25 -7.50 3.60 1.84
C ALA A 25 -8.13 4.94 2.25
N ASP A 26 -8.10 5.94 1.36
CA ASP A 26 -8.68 7.27 1.59
C ASP A 26 -10.22 7.23 1.66
N SER A 27 -10.84 6.13 1.19
CA SER A 27 -12.29 5.90 1.22
C SER A 27 -12.76 4.88 2.26
N LEU A 28 -11.85 4.39 3.13
CA LEU A 28 -12.22 3.39 4.12
C LEU A 28 -13.25 3.95 5.12
N PRO A 29 -14.28 3.16 5.46
CA PRO A 29 -15.20 3.54 6.52
C PRO A 29 -14.48 3.60 7.87
N GLU A 30 -15.05 4.35 8.82
CA GLU A 30 -14.54 4.41 10.19
C GLU A 30 -14.55 3.02 10.86
N MET A 31 -15.51 2.16 10.52
CA MET A 31 -15.59 0.80 11.01
C MET A 31 -15.03 -0.19 9.99
N LEU A 32 -13.99 -0.93 10.36
CA LEU A 32 -13.43 -2.02 9.56
C LEU A 32 -13.55 -3.33 10.34
N GLY A 33 -14.65 -4.05 10.13
CA GLY A 33 -15.01 -5.19 10.96
C GLY A 33 -15.35 -4.73 12.38
N GLU A 34 -14.70 -5.33 13.39
CA GLU A 34 -14.87 -4.97 14.81
C GLU A 34 -13.97 -3.80 15.25
N PHE A 35 -13.11 -3.28 14.36
CA PHE A 35 -12.16 -2.21 14.69
C PHE A 35 -12.69 -0.84 14.27
N ARG A 36 -12.62 0.13 15.20
CA ARG A 36 -12.85 1.54 14.88
C ARG A 36 -11.54 2.21 14.45
N LEU A 37 -11.41 2.47 13.16
CA LEU A 37 -10.20 2.99 12.53
C LEU A 37 -10.14 4.52 12.65
N VAL A 38 -9.66 5.01 13.79
CA VAL A 38 -9.56 6.46 14.07
C VAL A 38 -8.50 7.18 13.22
N ASN A 39 -7.52 6.45 12.70
CA ASN A 39 -6.56 7.01 11.75
C ASN A 39 -6.02 5.94 10.80
N PHE A 40 -6.26 6.12 9.50
CA PHE A 40 -5.58 5.35 8.47
C PHE A 40 -4.95 6.29 7.45
N ARG A 41 -3.62 6.29 7.37
CA ARG A 41 -2.92 7.28 6.54
C ARG A 41 -1.67 6.72 5.90
N HIS A 42 -1.58 6.95 4.59
CA HIS A 42 -0.36 6.71 3.82
C HIS A 42 0.80 7.58 4.35
N ARG A 43 1.99 6.99 4.46
CA ARG A 43 3.21 7.67 4.91
C ARG A 43 4.22 7.86 3.81
N ARG A 44 4.53 6.79 3.08
CA ARG A 44 5.49 6.81 1.98
C ARG A 44 5.26 5.62 1.06
N THR A 45 5.69 5.77 -0.18
CA THR A 45 5.88 4.66 -1.11
C THR A 45 7.32 4.68 -1.60
N VAL A 46 7.97 3.52 -1.59
CA VAL A 46 9.30 3.34 -2.18
C VAL A 46 9.22 2.19 -3.18
N SER A 47 9.69 2.42 -4.39
CA SER A 47 9.73 1.41 -5.44
C SER A 47 11.16 1.02 -5.78
N ARG A 48 11.40 -0.27 -6.03
CA ARG A 48 12.70 -0.81 -6.43
C ARG A 48 12.53 -2.01 -7.35
N ARG A 49 13.60 -2.37 -8.05
CA ARG A 49 13.70 -3.69 -8.69
C ARG A 49 14.35 -4.63 -7.69
N GLU A 50 13.69 -5.73 -7.36
CA GLU A 50 14.26 -6.72 -6.47
C GLU A 50 15.15 -7.71 -7.24
N VAL A 51 16.37 -7.88 -6.74
CA VAL A 51 17.45 -8.60 -7.43
C VAL A 51 17.19 -10.10 -7.48
N LYS A 52 16.75 -10.72 -6.39
CA LYS A 52 16.59 -12.18 -6.33
C LYS A 52 15.47 -12.70 -7.23
N THR A 53 14.39 -11.94 -7.36
CA THR A 53 13.21 -12.34 -8.16
C THR A 53 13.20 -11.70 -9.54
N GLY A 54 13.99 -10.63 -9.74
CA GLY A 54 13.99 -9.83 -10.97
C GLY A 54 12.73 -8.97 -11.15
N LEU A 55 11.79 -9.00 -10.19
CA LEU A 55 10.51 -8.29 -10.23
C LEU A 55 10.64 -6.83 -9.76
N PHE A 56 9.67 -6.00 -10.12
CA PHE A 56 9.50 -4.68 -9.54
C PHE A 56 8.59 -4.75 -8.32
N VAL A 57 8.96 -4.05 -7.25
CA VAL A 57 8.15 -3.94 -6.03
C VAL A 57 7.94 -2.48 -5.68
N ALA A 58 6.71 -2.12 -5.34
CA ALA A 58 6.34 -0.85 -4.72
C ALA A 58 5.84 -1.12 -3.30
N GLU A 59 6.59 -0.65 -2.31
CA GLU A 59 6.32 -0.83 -0.89
C GLU A 59 5.64 0.44 -0.33
N ALA A 60 4.41 0.31 0.15
CA ALA A 60 3.61 1.38 0.71
C ALA A 60 3.49 1.21 2.22
N VAL A 61 3.89 2.24 2.97
CA VAL A 61 3.81 2.24 4.43
C VAL A 61 2.59 3.06 4.86
N TYR A 62 1.77 2.48 5.72
CA TYR A 62 0.59 3.09 6.32
C TYR A 62 0.70 3.14 7.84
N ARG A 63 0.25 4.26 8.43
CA ARG A 63 -0.14 4.33 9.84
C ARG A 63 -1.60 3.88 9.93
N ALA A 64 -1.87 2.93 10.81
CA ALA A 64 -3.20 2.50 11.20
C ALA A 64 -3.30 2.65 12.73
N VAL A 65 -4.33 3.36 13.21
CA VAL A 65 -4.64 3.53 14.63
C VAL A 65 -6.10 3.12 14.80
N VAL A 66 -6.35 2.28 15.81
CA VAL A 66 -7.67 1.77 16.16
C VAL A 66 -8.02 2.17 17.59
N GLU A 67 -9.31 2.20 17.89
CA GLU A 67 -9.89 2.33 19.24
C GLU A 67 -10.91 1.23 19.48
#